data_AF-A0A7W7QC20-F1
#
_entry.id   AF-A0A7W7QC20-F1
#
_cell.length_a   1.000
_cell.length_b   1.000
_cell.length_c   1.000
_cell.angle_alpha   90.00
_cell.angle_beta   90.00
_cell.angle_gamma   90.00
#
_symmetry.space_group_name_H-M   'P 1'
#
loop_
_entity.id
_entity.type
_entity.pdbx_description
1 polymer ?
#
loop_
_entity_poly.entity_id
_entity_poly.type
_entity_poly.pdbx_seq_one_letter_code
_entity_poly.pdbx_strand_id
1 'polypeptide(L)'
;MRVTVAGLGPMGRGIARVFAAAGAEVTVVDVDAEATARGHALLVAEGPVEVTTAEDVTEAVRDADLFVEAIVERFDAKQALLAKVRAAGNDKLVVASNTSSLSIGELGVAYGDPARVVGMHFFNPPTKMRLVEVIRGARTDPEVVAQARDWVAALGKTAVLCADSPNFIVNRVCRPLYYESQLLVTQGVAAPVVDAAVRGALGHRMGPLELLDFTGLHTHLGSSETALREFGDPRYRPIPLTRQLVRAGTTGRAAGRGYYDYAEGKPKAAQAAVVRAPEPTALRVRITGPGAAQLPLPTDGDGDVVLYRTSSCTDADVAVVTALARHGRVVVDSSHGGWVSALPWDVGWVRLHRTADGFFAEVVADEVAKIAPAHDAVDAVGAASVLVLALPGLVVDRLAHTMVNEALTLVEEGTATADDVNLALRLGMNHPAGPLEYLAQAGAAEVLAGLRGLLDEFGDPRYRPAQLLVRQAAGSRR
;
A
#
# COMPACT_ATOMS: atom_id res chain seq x y z
N MET A 1 34.57 4.05 -0.58
CA MET A 1 33.59 4.31 -1.67
C MET A 1 33.25 5.77 -1.62
N ARG A 2 33.36 6.47 -2.74
CA ARG A 2 33.10 7.90 -2.90
C ARG A 2 31.71 8.10 -3.49
N VAL A 3 30.83 8.79 -2.76
CA VAL A 3 29.42 8.97 -3.12
C VAL A 3 29.11 10.45 -3.25
N THR A 4 28.49 10.82 -4.35
CA THR A 4 27.96 12.17 -4.53
C THR A 4 26.44 12.14 -4.45
N VAL A 5 25.85 12.94 -3.56
CA VAL A 5 24.39 13.06 -3.44
C VAL A 5 23.95 14.45 -3.89
N ALA A 6 23.10 14.49 -4.93
CA ALA A 6 22.57 15.74 -5.48
C ALA A 6 21.13 15.99 -5.03
N GLY A 7 20.89 17.20 -4.52
CA GLY A 7 19.61 17.66 -3.99
C GLY A 7 19.51 17.46 -2.48
N LEU A 8 19.49 18.56 -1.72
CA LEU A 8 19.52 18.55 -0.25
C LEU A 8 18.15 18.81 0.38
N GLY A 9 17.09 18.30 -0.26
CA GLY A 9 15.78 18.13 0.34
C GLY A 9 15.77 17.03 1.43
N PRO A 10 14.62 16.75 2.08
CA PRO A 10 14.54 15.75 3.15
C PRO A 10 15.06 14.37 2.76
N MET A 11 14.80 13.91 1.53
CA MET A 11 15.28 12.62 1.03
C MET A 11 16.80 12.61 0.83
N GLY A 12 17.34 13.58 0.09
CA GLY A 12 18.78 13.63 -0.18
C GLY A 12 19.63 13.80 1.08
N ARG A 13 19.19 14.61 2.05
CA ARG A 13 19.86 14.69 3.36
C ARG A 13 19.84 13.36 4.10
N GLY A 14 18.69 12.67 4.11
CA GLY A 14 18.56 11.34 4.70
C GLY A 14 19.45 10.29 4.02
N ILE A 15 19.55 10.34 2.69
CA ILE A 15 20.39 9.43 1.88
C ILE A 15 21.87 9.69 2.17
N ALA A 16 22.32 10.95 2.16
CA ALA A 16 23.69 11.32 2.48
C ALA A 16 24.11 10.80 3.88
N ARG A 17 23.22 10.95 4.88
CA ARG A 17 23.44 10.41 6.23
C ARG A 17 23.59 8.89 6.25
N VAL A 18 22.76 8.19 5.50
CA VAL A 18 22.80 6.72 5.43
C VAL A 18 24.13 6.25 4.85
N PHE A 19 24.61 6.88 3.76
CA PHE A 19 25.91 6.54 3.18
C PHE A 19 27.08 6.91 4.09
N ALA A 20 27.07 8.10 4.69
CA ALA A 20 28.12 8.54 5.60
C ALA A 20 28.21 7.64 6.85
N ALA A 21 27.08 7.24 7.42
CA ALA A 21 27.04 6.31 8.56
C ALA A 21 27.58 4.91 8.22
N ALA A 22 27.55 4.52 6.95
CA ALA A 22 28.15 3.27 6.46
C ALA A 22 29.65 3.40 6.12
N GLY A 23 30.27 4.57 6.40
CA GLY A 23 31.69 4.81 6.16
C GLY A 23 32.04 5.22 4.72
N ALA A 24 31.05 5.64 3.92
CA ALA A 24 31.33 6.21 2.61
C ALA A 24 31.88 7.64 2.73
N GLU A 25 32.76 8.03 1.81
CA GLU A 25 33.18 9.42 1.63
C GLU A 25 32.08 10.13 0.84
N VAL A 26 31.27 10.95 1.51
CA VAL A 26 30.09 11.58 0.91
C VAL A 26 30.34 13.04 0.58
N THR A 27 30.18 13.39 -0.69
CA THR A 27 30.10 14.77 -1.16
C THR A 27 28.64 15.13 -1.42
N VAL A 28 28.17 16.25 -0.89
CA VAL A 28 26.82 16.76 -1.16
C VAL A 28 26.84 18.01 -2.02
N VAL A 29 25.84 18.14 -2.88
CA VAL A 29 25.68 19.28 -3.78
C VAL A 29 24.19 19.54 -4.04
N ASP A 30 23.82 20.80 -4.26
CA ASP A 30 22.49 21.21 -4.69
C ASP A 30 22.59 22.10 -5.95
N VAL A 31 21.50 22.72 -6.38
CA VAL A 31 21.39 23.48 -7.63
C VAL A 31 22.45 24.59 -7.78
N ASP A 32 22.91 25.15 -6.66
CA ASP A 32 23.96 26.16 -6.57
C ASP A 32 24.68 26.08 -5.20
N ALA A 33 25.75 26.86 -5.04
CA ALA A 33 26.55 26.91 -3.81
C ALA A 33 25.73 27.39 -2.59
N GLU A 34 24.79 28.31 -2.78
CA GLU A 34 23.97 28.85 -1.67
C GLU A 34 22.98 27.80 -1.17
N ALA A 35 22.31 27.10 -2.09
CA ALA A 35 21.44 25.97 -1.80
C ALA A 35 22.22 24.83 -1.14
N THR A 36 23.44 24.55 -1.60
CA THR A 36 24.32 23.56 -0.98
C THR A 36 24.64 23.94 0.47
N ALA A 37 25.03 25.20 0.73
CA ALA A 37 25.32 25.67 2.08
C ALA A 37 24.11 25.59 3.00
N ARG A 38 22.92 26.00 2.54
CA ARG A 38 21.66 25.89 3.31
C ARG A 38 21.30 24.43 3.60
N GLY A 39 21.37 23.57 2.58
CA GLY A 39 21.09 22.14 2.71
C GLY A 39 22.05 21.43 3.65
N HIS A 40 23.35 21.77 3.58
CA HIS A 40 24.38 21.27 4.48
C HIS A 40 24.14 21.73 5.93
N ALA A 41 23.76 22.98 6.15
CA ALA A 41 23.42 23.47 7.49
C ALA A 41 22.23 22.71 8.11
N LEU A 42 21.17 22.45 7.32
CA LEU A 42 20.04 21.61 7.76
C LEU A 42 20.48 20.17 8.03
N LEU A 43 21.33 19.62 7.16
CA LEU A 43 21.90 18.30 7.32
C LEU A 43 22.67 18.22 8.64
N VAL A 44 23.57 19.14 8.98
CA VAL A 44 24.28 19.14 10.27
C VAL A 44 23.32 19.35 11.46
N ALA A 45 22.30 20.18 11.32
CA ALA A 45 21.32 20.44 12.38
C ALA A 45 20.47 19.20 12.74
N GLU A 46 20.28 18.27 11.81
CA GLU A 46 19.59 17.00 12.05
C GLU A 46 20.44 15.99 12.88
N GLY A 47 21.70 16.32 13.21
CA GLY A 47 22.63 15.51 13.99
C GLY A 47 24.04 15.40 13.37
N PRO A 48 25.05 14.89 14.12
CA PRO A 48 26.41 14.72 13.61
C PRO A 48 26.46 13.85 12.35
N VAL A 49 27.26 14.27 11.37
CA VAL A 49 27.52 13.53 10.13
C VAL A 49 28.73 14.16 9.44
N GLU A 50 29.63 13.34 8.93
CA GLU A 50 30.80 13.79 8.17
C GLU A 50 30.51 13.71 6.68
N VAL A 51 30.37 14.87 6.04
CA VAL A 51 30.22 15.03 4.60
C VAL A 51 31.06 16.22 4.13
N THR A 52 31.47 16.20 2.86
CA THR A 52 32.05 17.36 2.18
C THR A 52 31.00 18.03 1.29
N THR A 53 31.18 19.31 0.98
CA THR A 53 30.32 20.06 0.07
C THR A 53 31.07 20.41 -1.21
N ALA A 54 30.38 20.42 -2.34
CA ALA A 54 30.88 20.98 -3.60
C ALA A 54 30.00 22.12 -4.07
N GLU A 55 30.57 23.12 -4.75
CA GLU A 55 29.81 24.26 -5.28
C GLU A 55 29.06 23.90 -6.58
N ASP A 56 29.62 22.98 -7.36
CA ASP A 56 29.04 22.50 -8.61
C ASP A 56 29.15 20.98 -8.75
N VAL A 57 28.13 20.38 -9.37
CA VAL A 57 28.06 18.93 -9.55
C VAL A 57 29.23 18.37 -10.37
N THR A 58 29.78 19.15 -11.31
CA THR A 58 30.88 18.71 -12.17
C THR A 58 32.16 18.49 -11.40
N GLU A 59 32.38 19.19 -10.29
CA GLU A 59 33.50 18.94 -9.38
C GLU A 59 33.22 17.73 -8.50
N ALA A 60 31.99 17.64 -8.00
CA ALA A 60 31.56 16.58 -7.10
C ALA A 60 31.64 15.17 -7.72
N VAL A 61 31.49 15.02 -9.04
CA VAL A 61 31.38 13.69 -9.68
C VAL A 61 32.67 13.17 -10.33
N ARG A 62 33.74 13.97 -10.45
CA ARG A 62 34.98 13.56 -11.16
C ARG A 62 35.52 12.23 -10.65
N ASP A 63 35.53 12.11 -9.33
CA ASP A 63 36.11 11.01 -8.57
C ASP A 63 35.06 10.11 -7.91
N ALA A 64 33.77 10.34 -8.15
CA ALA A 64 32.72 9.55 -7.52
C ALA A 64 32.68 8.11 -8.09
N ASP A 65 32.43 7.14 -7.21
CA ASP A 65 32.09 5.77 -7.60
C ASP A 65 30.57 5.67 -7.89
N LEU A 66 29.77 6.41 -7.11
CA LEU A 66 28.31 6.47 -7.19
C LEU A 66 27.83 7.92 -7.14
N PHE A 67 26.95 8.29 -8.07
CA PHE A 67 26.15 9.51 -8.01
C PHE A 67 24.69 9.17 -7.69
N VAL A 68 24.11 9.76 -6.64
CA VAL A 68 22.72 9.58 -6.24
C VAL A 68 21.94 10.88 -6.47
N GLU A 69 20.98 10.82 -7.39
CA GLU A 69 20.08 11.92 -7.73
C GLU A 69 18.83 11.90 -6.83
N ALA A 70 18.60 12.99 -6.10
CA ALA A 70 17.43 13.20 -5.23
C ALA A 70 16.91 14.66 -5.29
N ILE A 71 16.85 15.22 -6.51
CA ILE A 71 16.30 16.55 -6.78
C ILE A 71 14.78 16.48 -7.04
N VAL A 72 14.18 17.63 -7.37
CA VAL A 72 12.75 17.76 -7.70
C VAL A 72 12.31 16.73 -8.75
N GLU A 73 11.09 16.21 -8.59
CA GLU A 73 10.52 15.15 -9.43
C GLU A 73 10.03 15.68 -10.78
N ARG A 74 10.99 16.18 -11.58
CA ARG A 74 10.77 16.77 -12.90
C ARG A 74 11.79 16.23 -13.88
N PHE A 75 11.31 15.64 -14.99
CA PHE A 75 12.18 15.00 -15.98
C PHE A 75 13.18 15.98 -16.59
N ASP A 76 12.75 17.20 -16.96
CA ASP A 76 13.61 18.22 -17.55
C ASP A 76 14.75 18.67 -16.62
N ALA A 77 14.45 18.81 -15.32
CA ALA A 77 15.45 19.13 -14.31
C ALA A 77 16.48 18.00 -14.14
N LYS A 78 16.01 16.74 -14.06
CA LYS A 78 16.90 15.57 -13.95
C LYS A 78 17.72 15.36 -15.21
N GLN A 79 17.14 15.53 -16.40
CA GLN A 79 17.86 15.47 -17.67
C GLN A 79 19.00 16.49 -17.73
N ALA A 80 18.73 17.76 -17.37
CA ALA A 80 19.75 18.79 -17.37
C ALA A 80 20.90 18.49 -16.39
N LEU A 81 20.57 17.95 -15.21
CA LEU A 81 21.55 17.51 -14.21
C LEU A 81 22.39 16.33 -14.74
N LEU A 82 21.74 15.30 -15.28
CA LEU A 82 22.41 14.10 -15.79
C LEU A 82 23.34 14.40 -16.96
N ALA A 83 23.00 15.36 -17.83
CA ALA A 83 23.90 15.82 -18.88
C ALA A 83 25.20 16.43 -18.33
N LYS A 84 25.13 17.23 -17.26
CA LYS A 84 26.31 17.77 -16.57
C LYS A 84 27.14 16.66 -15.92
N VAL A 85 26.46 15.71 -15.26
CA VAL A 85 27.11 14.56 -14.61
C VAL A 85 27.84 13.69 -15.64
N ARG A 86 27.24 13.43 -16.81
CA ARG A 86 27.89 12.67 -17.88
C ARG A 86 29.13 13.36 -18.43
N ALA A 87 29.08 14.68 -18.59
CA ALA A 87 30.20 15.45 -19.13
C ALA A 87 31.43 15.48 -18.20
N ALA A 88 31.23 15.35 -16.89
CA ALA A 88 32.28 15.51 -15.88
C ALA A 88 32.65 14.23 -15.12
N GLY A 89 31.76 13.24 -15.07
CA GLY A 89 31.97 11.98 -14.38
C GLY A 89 32.99 11.08 -15.08
N ASN A 90 33.61 10.18 -14.31
CA ASN A 90 34.51 9.17 -14.86
C ASN A 90 33.75 8.01 -15.54
N ASP A 91 34.45 7.22 -16.37
CA ASP A 91 33.87 6.11 -17.15
C ASP A 91 33.29 4.95 -16.32
N LYS A 92 33.60 4.92 -15.01
CA LYS A 92 33.15 3.89 -14.07
C LYS A 92 31.98 4.36 -13.21
N LEU A 93 31.59 5.62 -13.31
CA LEU A 93 30.54 6.22 -12.48
C LEU A 93 29.21 5.50 -12.68
N VAL A 94 28.64 5.00 -11.60
CA VAL A 94 27.25 4.54 -11.58
C VAL A 94 26.35 5.69 -11.18
N VAL A 95 25.22 5.82 -11.88
CA VAL A 95 24.19 6.82 -11.60
C VAL A 95 22.98 6.11 -11.02
N ALA A 96 22.64 6.47 -9.79
CA ALA A 96 21.41 6.06 -9.13
C ALA A 96 20.42 7.21 -9.07
N SER A 97 19.15 6.99 -9.40
CA SER A 97 18.08 7.95 -9.13
C SER A 97 17.17 7.47 -8.01
N ASN A 98 16.85 8.37 -7.07
CA ASN A 98 15.82 8.18 -6.04
C ASN A 98 14.42 8.59 -6.52
N THR A 99 14.20 8.73 -7.84
CA THR A 99 12.85 8.99 -8.39
C THR A 99 11.84 7.97 -7.84
N SER A 100 10.59 8.41 -7.66
CA SER A 100 9.49 7.57 -7.20
C SER A 100 8.54 7.17 -8.33
N SER A 101 8.72 7.74 -9.53
CA SER A 101 7.74 7.63 -10.61
C SER A 101 8.26 7.80 -12.05
N LEU A 102 9.45 8.36 -12.26
CA LEU A 102 10.02 8.53 -13.60
C LEU A 102 10.74 7.26 -14.08
N SER A 103 10.75 7.04 -15.39
CA SER A 103 11.43 5.89 -15.99
C SER A 103 12.94 5.97 -15.82
N ILE A 104 13.53 4.92 -15.27
CA ILE A 104 14.98 4.72 -15.21
C ILE A 104 15.56 4.58 -16.63
N GLY A 105 14.82 3.96 -17.55
CA GLY A 105 15.18 3.88 -18.97
C GLY A 105 15.34 5.24 -19.63
N GLU A 106 14.39 6.16 -19.44
CA GLU A 106 14.46 7.52 -19.98
C GLU A 106 15.57 8.34 -19.33
N LEU A 107 15.76 8.22 -18.01
CA LEU A 107 16.89 8.84 -17.32
C LEU A 107 18.23 8.28 -17.82
N GLY A 108 18.30 6.99 -18.12
CA GLY A 108 19.46 6.35 -18.75
C GLY A 108 19.78 6.94 -20.13
N VAL A 109 18.76 7.20 -20.94
CA VAL A 109 18.93 7.88 -22.24
C VAL A 109 19.40 9.32 -22.03
N ALA A 110 18.80 10.05 -21.10
CA ALA A 110 19.18 11.42 -20.76
C ALA A 110 20.63 11.53 -20.27
N TYR A 111 21.11 10.53 -19.51
CA TYR A 111 22.50 10.43 -19.08
C TYR A 111 23.46 10.06 -20.24
N GLY A 112 22.96 9.46 -21.32
CA GLY A 112 23.76 9.07 -22.49
C GLY A 112 24.43 7.70 -22.36
N ASP A 113 24.34 7.04 -21.21
CA ASP A 113 24.83 5.68 -20.98
C ASP A 113 23.90 4.89 -20.07
N PRO A 114 22.79 4.36 -20.63
CA PRO A 114 21.77 3.65 -19.88
C PRO A 114 22.27 2.42 -19.11
N ALA A 115 23.40 1.83 -19.51
CA ALA A 115 23.97 0.67 -18.84
C ALA A 115 24.44 1.01 -17.42
N ARG A 116 24.81 2.27 -17.18
CA ARG A 116 25.30 2.79 -15.90
C ARG A 116 24.23 3.41 -15.01
N VAL A 117 22.97 3.44 -15.44
CA VAL A 117 21.86 4.07 -14.69
C VAL A 117 20.97 3.02 -14.05
N VAL A 118 20.71 3.18 -12.76
CA VAL A 118 19.85 2.31 -11.95
C VAL A 118 18.91 3.15 -11.08
N GLY A 119 17.76 2.64 -10.69
CA GLY A 119 16.97 3.25 -9.62
C GLY A 119 17.43 2.74 -8.26
N MET A 120 17.60 3.63 -7.29
CA MET A 120 17.76 3.29 -5.88
C MET A 120 16.75 4.13 -5.09
N HIS A 121 15.52 3.62 -5.00
CA HIS A 121 14.41 4.35 -4.39
C HIS A 121 14.34 4.06 -2.89
N PHE A 122 14.72 5.06 -2.10
CA PHE A 122 14.65 5.06 -0.64
C PHE A 122 13.27 5.54 -0.17
N PHE A 123 12.86 5.08 1.02
CA PHE A 123 11.57 5.44 1.61
C PHE A 123 11.73 6.46 2.74
N ASN A 124 10.79 7.40 2.84
CA ASN A 124 10.84 8.48 3.82
C ASN A 124 10.49 8.01 5.25
N PRO A 125 11.30 8.31 6.29
CA PRO A 125 12.63 8.90 6.21
C PRO A 125 13.72 7.84 5.93
N PRO A 126 14.71 8.11 5.04
CA PRO A 126 15.71 7.11 4.65
C PRO A 126 16.52 6.54 5.82
N THR A 127 16.70 7.31 6.89
CA THR A 127 17.45 6.89 8.08
C THR A 127 16.72 5.85 8.94
N LYS A 128 15.40 5.70 8.79
CA LYS A 128 14.59 4.73 9.55
C LYS A 128 14.06 3.60 8.70
N MET A 129 13.73 3.88 7.44
CA MET A 129 13.15 2.88 6.55
C MET A 129 14.21 1.87 6.11
N ARG A 130 13.85 0.59 6.17
CA ARG A 130 14.77 -0.54 5.90
C ARG A 130 14.84 -0.92 4.43
N LEU A 131 13.81 -0.58 3.65
CA LEU A 131 13.68 -0.95 2.25
C LEU A 131 14.41 0.05 1.33
N VAL A 132 15.02 -0.49 0.27
CA VAL A 132 15.35 0.24 -0.96
C VAL A 132 14.85 -0.60 -2.14
N GLU A 133 14.09 0.01 -3.05
CA GLU A 133 13.78 -0.63 -4.33
C GLU A 133 14.97 -0.37 -5.28
N VAL A 134 15.59 -1.45 -5.75
CA VAL A 134 16.61 -1.41 -6.80
C VAL A 134 15.89 -1.63 -8.12
N ILE A 135 15.82 -0.59 -8.96
CA ILE A 135 15.05 -0.61 -10.20
C ILE A 135 15.96 -0.78 -11.40
N ARG A 136 15.75 -1.86 -12.15
CA ARG A 136 16.48 -2.19 -13.36
C ARG A 136 15.79 -1.58 -14.58
N GLY A 137 16.42 -0.56 -15.18
CA GLY A 137 16.06 -0.08 -16.51
C GLY A 137 16.31 -1.16 -17.57
N ALA A 138 15.60 -1.05 -18.71
CA ALA A 138 15.67 -2.05 -19.78
C ALA A 138 17.10 -2.32 -20.31
N ARG A 139 17.99 -1.33 -20.22
CA ARG A 139 19.39 -1.41 -20.65
C ARG A 139 20.41 -1.35 -19.52
N THR A 140 19.96 -1.28 -18.26
CA THR A 140 20.86 -1.28 -17.10
C THR A 140 21.65 -2.60 -17.06
N ASP A 141 22.97 -2.47 -16.91
CA ASP A 141 23.87 -3.62 -16.83
C ASP A 141 23.56 -4.46 -15.57
N PRO A 142 23.41 -5.79 -15.69
CA PRO A 142 23.26 -6.67 -14.53
C PRO A 142 24.35 -6.49 -13.45
N GLU A 143 25.59 -6.14 -13.82
CA GLU A 143 26.67 -5.85 -12.86
C GLU A 143 26.38 -4.58 -12.05
N VAL A 144 25.80 -3.55 -12.66
CA VAL A 144 25.37 -2.32 -11.97
C VAL A 144 24.23 -2.61 -11.00
N VAL A 145 23.30 -3.49 -11.37
CA VAL A 145 22.24 -3.95 -10.46
C VAL A 145 22.83 -4.72 -9.27
N ALA A 146 23.79 -5.61 -9.52
CA ALA A 146 24.48 -6.34 -8.46
C ALA A 146 25.21 -5.39 -7.51
N GLN A 147 25.95 -4.43 -8.06
CA GLN A 147 26.67 -3.42 -7.28
C GLN A 147 25.72 -2.55 -6.44
N ALA A 148 24.58 -2.14 -6.99
CA ALA A 148 23.56 -1.41 -6.24
C ALA A 148 23.02 -2.22 -5.06
N ARG A 149 22.80 -3.54 -5.23
CA ARG A 149 22.37 -4.42 -4.13
C ARG A 149 23.44 -4.56 -3.06
N ASP A 150 24.71 -4.69 -3.44
CA ASP A 150 25.83 -4.76 -2.51
C ASP A 150 25.95 -3.47 -1.70
N TRP A 151 25.77 -2.31 -2.34
CA TRP A 151 25.71 -1.03 -1.63
C TRP A 151 24.54 -0.98 -0.65
N VAL A 152 23.32 -1.32 -1.07
CA VAL A 152 22.15 -1.34 -0.17
C VAL A 152 22.41 -2.25 1.04
N ALA A 153 23.02 -3.42 0.84
CA ALA A 153 23.39 -4.33 1.92
C ALA A 153 24.43 -3.69 2.87
N ALA A 154 25.46 -3.03 2.34
CA ALA A 154 26.46 -2.30 3.13
C ALA A 154 25.85 -1.15 3.96
N LEU A 155 24.73 -0.57 3.51
CA LEU A 155 23.96 0.42 4.26
C LEU A 155 23.14 -0.19 5.42
N GLY A 156 23.20 -1.50 5.63
CA GLY A 156 22.35 -2.22 6.59
C GLY A 156 20.87 -2.23 6.18
N LYS A 157 20.59 -2.06 4.89
CA LYS A 157 19.25 -2.04 4.31
C LYS A 157 18.95 -3.31 3.53
N THR A 158 17.70 -3.46 3.14
CA THR A 158 17.22 -4.59 2.35
C THR A 158 16.83 -4.10 0.96
N ALA A 159 17.50 -4.65 -0.06
CA ALA A 159 17.15 -4.43 -1.45
C ALA A 159 16.04 -5.38 -1.89
N VAL A 160 15.02 -4.85 -2.55
CA VAL A 160 14.11 -5.62 -3.42
C VAL A 160 14.38 -5.24 -4.87
N LEU A 161 14.28 -6.19 -5.79
CA LEU A 161 14.55 -5.95 -7.21
C LEU A 161 13.23 -5.80 -7.97
N CYS A 162 13.14 -4.78 -8.82
CA CYS A 162 12.09 -4.71 -9.83
C CYS A 162 12.59 -4.20 -11.18
N ALA A 163 11.88 -4.55 -12.25
CA ALA A 163 12.02 -3.90 -13.54
C ALA A 163 11.46 -2.47 -13.48
N ASP A 164 11.98 -1.61 -14.36
CA ASP A 164 11.46 -0.27 -14.58
C ASP A 164 10.01 -0.33 -15.09
N SER A 165 9.09 0.08 -14.22
CA SER A 165 7.65 0.08 -14.42
C SER A 165 7.07 1.29 -13.68
N PRO A 166 6.01 1.93 -14.19
CA PRO A 166 5.42 3.08 -13.51
C PRO A 166 5.08 2.74 -12.05
N ASN A 167 5.60 3.55 -11.11
CA ASN A 167 5.43 3.38 -9.67
C ASN A 167 6.05 2.11 -9.04
N PHE A 168 6.93 1.39 -9.75
CA PHE A 168 7.74 0.28 -9.20
C PHE A 168 6.90 -0.78 -8.46
N ILE A 169 7.25 -1.15 -7.22
CA ILE A 169 6.50 -2.12 -6.43
C ILE A 169 5.54 -1.41 -5.46
N VAL A 170 6.07 -0.71 -4.45
CA VAL A 170 5.28 -0.24 -3.31
C VAL A 170 4.21 0.76 -3.75
N ASN A 171 4.58 1.76 -4.55
CA ASN A 171 3.65 2.80 -4.99
C ASN A 171 2.57 2.24 -5.95
N ARG A 172 2.90 1.19 -6.72
CA ARG A 172 1.97 0.52 -7.62
C ARG A 172 0.98 -0.35 -6.84
N VAL A 173 1.47 -1.25 -5.99
CA VAL A 173 0.65 -2.20 -5.23
C VAL A 173 -0.25 -1.50 -4.20
N CYS A 174 0.19 -0.40 -3.58
CA CYS A 174 -0.66 0.35 -2.65
C CYS A 174 -1.74 1.18 -3.34
N ARG A 175 -1.65 1.40 -4.66
CA ARG A 175 -2.53 2.31 -5.38
C ARG A 175 -4.02 1.92 -5.28
N PRO A 176 -4.41 0.66 -5.57
CA PRO A 176 -5.81 0.26 -5.50
C PRO A 176 -6.35 0.40 -4.08
N LEU A 177 -5.55 0.07 -3.06
CA LEU A 177 -5.91 0.23 -1.65
C LEU A 177 -6.27 1.68 -1.33
N TYR A 178 -5.47 2.66 -1.77
CA TYR A 178 -5.77 4.08 -1.58
C TYR A 178 -7.03 4.50 -2.32
N TYR A 179 -7.18 4.04 -3.56
CA TYR A 179 -8.34 4.41 -4.34
C TYR A 179 -9.65 3.83 -3.80
N GLU A 180 -9.65 2.57 -3.34
CA GLU A 180 -10.85 1.99 -2.71
C GLU A 180 -11.18 2.71 -1.40
N SER A 181 -10.16 3.11 -0.62
CA SER A 181 -10.36 3.94 0.58
C SER A 181 -11.07 5.26 0.24
N GLN A 182 -10.67 5.90 -0.86
CA GLN A 182 -11.27 7.13 -1.37
C GLN A 182 -12.71 6.92 -1.86
N LEU A 183 -12.96 5.82 -2.59
CA LEU A 183 -14.30 5.49 -3.06
C LEU A 183 -15.26 5.23 -1.90
N LEU A 184 -14.84 4.51 -0.86
CA LEU A 184 -15.64 4.29 0.34
C LEU A 184 -16.03 5.61 1.02
N VAL A 185 -15.10 6.57 1.09
CA VAL A 185 -15.42 7.92 1.59
C VAL A 185 -16.47 8.61 0.72
N THR A 186 -16.35 8.54 -0.62
CA THR A 186 -17.37 9.10 -1.51
C THR A 186 -18.73 8.39 -1.41
N GLN A 187 -18.74 7.14 -0.92
CA GLN A 187 -19.95 6.34 -0.68
C GLN A 187 -20.53 6.54 0.74
N GLY A 188 -19.98 7.48 1.52
CA GLY A 188 -20.51 7.85 2.84
C GLY A 188 -19.84 7.16 4.03
N VAL A 189 -18.82 6.32 3.81
CA VAL A 189 -18.06 5.73 4.92
C VAL A 189 -17.11 6.77 5.50
N ALA A 190 -17.21 7.04 6.80
CA ALA A 190 -16.34 8.00 7.45
C ALA A 190 -14.86 7.54 7.43
N ALA A 191 -13.93 8.47 7.22
CA ALA A 191 -12.49 8.16 7.17
C ALA A 191 -11.97 7.39 8.39
N PRO A 192 -12.38 7.70 9.65
CA PRO A 192 -11.99 6.92 10.82
C PRO A 192 -12.44 5.46 10.76
N VAL A 193 -13.59 5.15 10.14
CA VAL A 193 -14.10 3.78 10.00
C VAL A 193 -13.23 2.99 9.04
N VAL A 194 -12.91 3.57 7.87
CA VAL A 194 -12.01 2.94 6.89
C VAL A 194 -10.65 2.63 7.52
N ASP A 195 -10.05 3.62 8.16
CA ASP A 195 -8.73 3.47 8.77
C ASP A 195 -8.77 2.49 9.97
N ALA A 196 -9.80 2.54 10.81
CA ALA A 196 -9.95 1.61 11.93
C ALA A 196 -10.12 0.16 11.45
N ALA A 197 -10.90 -0.07 10.38
CA ALA A 197 -11.10 -1.39 9.79
C ALA A 197 -9.78 -1.98 9.27
N VAL A 198 -9.01 -1.21 8.49
CA VAL A 198 -7.70 -1.64 7.97
C VAL A 198 -6.72 -1.91 9.11
N ARG A 199 -6.65 -1.03 10.11
CA ARG A 199 -5.76 -1.22 11.27
C ARG A 199 -6.14 -2.46 12.08
N GLY A 200 -7.43 -2.68 12.31
CA GLY A 200 -7.94 -3.78 13.12
C GLY A 200 -7.84 -5.13 12.41
N ALA A 201 -8.27 -5.20 11.16
CA ALA A 201 -8.33 -6.44 10.39
C ALA A 201 -7.01 -6.80 9.69
N LEU A 202 -6.36 -5.82 9.04
CA LEU A 202 -5.11 -6.05 8.30
C LEU A 202 -3.86 -5.76 9.13
N GLY A 203 -4.01 -5.23 10.35
CA GLY A 203 -2.90 -4.95 11.26
C GLY A 203 -1.98 -3.81 10.79
N HIS A 204 -2.42 -2.97 9.85
CA HIS A 204 -1.61 -1.86 9.36
C HIS A 204 -1.31 -0.86 10.49
N ARG A 205 -0.05 -0.39 10.56
CA ARG A 205 0.36 0.57 11.60
C ARG A 205 -0.38 1.90 11.51
N MET A 206 -0.73 2.32 10.29
CA MET A 206 -1.44 3.56 9.96
C MET A 206 -2.53 3.22 8.95
N GLY A 207 -3.71 3.81 9.10
CA GLY A 207 -4.78 3.63 8.12
C GLY A 207 -4.45 4.35 6.80
N PRO A 208 -5.00 3.91 5.67
CA PRO A 208 -4.68 4.48 4.36
C PRO A 208 -4.97 5.95 4.22
N LEU A 209 -6.06 6.46 4.79
CA LEU A 209 -6.45 7.86 4.66
C LEU A 209 -5.57 8.75 5.54
N GLU A 210 -5.27 8.31 6.77
CA GLU A 210 -4.28 8.97 7.65
C GLU A 210 -2.90 9.00 6.99
N LEU A 211 -2.51 7.92 6.31
CA LEU A 211 -1.25 7.85 5.59
C LEU A 211 -1.20 8.82 4.41
N LEU A 212 -2.27 8.90 3.62
CA LEU A 212 -2.36 9.86 2.51
C LEU A 212 -2.26 11.31 3.00
N ASP A 213 -2.93 11.65 4.11
CA ASP A 213 -2.80 12.97 4.72
C ASP A 213 -1.40 13.23 5.27
N PHE A 214 -0.74 12.21 5.83
CA PHE A 214 0.62 12.32 6.33
C PHE A 214 1.63 12.57 5.21
N THR A 215 1.51 11.84 4.09
CA THR A 215 2.39 11.98 2.93
C THR A 215 2.11 13.24 2.12
N GLY A 216 0.84 13.65 2.07
CA GLY A 216 0.35 14.74 1.23
C GLY A 216 -0.44 14.24 0.02
N LEU A 217 -1.67 14.74 -0.15
CA LEU A 217 -2.57 14.31 -1.23
C LEU A 217 -2.06 14.68 -2.63
N HIS A 218 -1.26 15.74 -2.75
CA HIS A 218 -0.67 16.17 -4.02
C HIS A 218 0.36 15.14 -4.53
N THR A 219 1.16 14.54 -3.64
CA THR A 219 2.12 13.47 -3.99
C THR A 219 1.37 12.24 -4.48
N HIS A 220 0.32 11.83 -3.75
CA HIS A 220 -0.53 10.73 -4.19
C HIS A 220 -1.15 11.01 -5.55
N LEU A 221 -1.75 12.19 -5.75
CA LEU A 221 -2.36 12.59 -7.01
C LEU A 221 -1.38 12.53 -8.18
N GLY A 222 -0.20 13.14 -8.06
CA GLY A 222 0.79 13.16 -9.15
C GLY A 222 1.28 11.75 -9.52
N SER A 223 1.46 10.88 -8.54
CA SER A 223 1.87 9.49 -8.77
C SER A 223 0.72 8.64 -9.36
N SER A 224 -0.54 8.94 -9.02
CA SER A 224 -1.73 8.34 -9.63
C SER A 224 -1.92 8.78 -11.09
N GLU A 225 -1.68 10.05 -11.39
CA GLU A 225 -1.74 10.60 -12.75
C GLU A 225 -0.62 10.05 -13.63
N THR A 226 0.57 9.82 -13.06
CA THR A 226 1.64 9.12 -13.76
C THR A 226 1.25 7.68 -14.08
N ALA A 227 0.72 6.92 -13.11
CA ALA A 227 0.24 5.56 -13.38
C ALA A 227 -0.77 5.52 -14.54
N LEU A 228 -1.78 6.41 -14.52
CA LEU A 228 -2.77 6.47 -15.58
C LEU A 228 -2.16 6.82 -16.94
N ARG A 229 -1.26 7.80 -16.98
CA ARG A 229 -0.62 8.24 -18.22
C ARG A 229 0.24 7.13 -18.83
N GLU A 230 1.07 6.47 -18.03
CA GLU A 230 2.04 5.49 -18.52
C GLU A 230 1.40 4.13 -18.83
N PHE A 231 0.46 3.66 -18.01
CA PHE A 231 -0.22 2.38 -18.31
C PHE A 231 -1.34 2.54 -19.35
N GLY A 232 -1.98 3.72 -19.43
CA GLY A 232 -3.18 3.93 -20.23
C GLY A 232 -4.40 3.11 -19.78
N ASP A 233 -4.28 2.35 -18.68
CA ASP A 233 -5.32 1.48 -18.16
C ASP A 233 -6.26 2.29 -17.23
N PRO A 234 -7.58 2.33 -17.49
CA PRO A 234 -8.56 3.02 -16.66
C PRO A 234 -8.54 2.61 -15.19
N ARG A 235 -7.98 1.44 -14.85
CA ARG A 235 -7.81 0.98 -13.47
C ARG A 235 -7.01 1.97 -12.61
N TYR A 236 -6.11 2.73 -13.23
CA TYR A 236 -5.28 3.71 -12.55
C TYR A 236 -5.91 5.10 -12.43
N ARG A 237 -7.17 5.29 -12.84
CA ARG A 237 -7.84 6.59 -12.76
C ARG A 237 -7.85 7.14 -11.32
N PRO A 238 -7.33 8.35 -11.06
CA PRO A 238 -7.44 8.99 -9.76
C PRO A 238 -8.91 9.22 -9.39
N ILE A 239 -9.25 9.07 -8.11
CA ILE A 239 -10.61 9.36 -7.63
C ILE A 239 -10.84 10.88 -7.63
N PRO A 240 -11.97 11.39 -8.18
CA PRO A 240 -12.23 12.83 -8.27
C PRO A 240 -12.10 13.60 -6.95
N LEU A 241 -12.46 12.98 -5.83
CA LEU A 241 -12.34 13.55 -4.49
C LEU A 241 -10.91 14.05 -4.20
N THR A 242 -9.89 13.30 -4.59
CA THR A 242 -8.48 13.67 -4.36
C THR A 242 -8.12 14.97 -5.09
N ARG A 243 -8.58 15.14 -6.34
CA ARG A 243 -8.37 16.39 -7.09
C ARG A 243 -9.10 17.56 -6.45
N GLN A 244 -10.30 17.33 -5.91
CA GLN A 244 -11.07 18.38 -5.22
C GLN A 244 -10.33 18.84 -3.96
N LEU A 245 -9.86 17.92 -3.12
CA LEU A 245 -9.11 18.23 -1.91
C LEU A 245 -7.80 18.98 -2.21
N VAL A 246 -7.04 18.54 -3.22
CA VAL A 246 -5.81 19.23 -3.62
C VAL A 246 -6.10 20.65 -4.12
N ARG A 247 -7.12 20.85 -4.94
CA ARG A 247 -7.53 22.18 -5.44
C ARG A 247 -8.03 23.10 -4.32
N ALA A 248 -8.62 22.53 -3.28
CA ALA A 248 -9.08 23.27 -2.10
C ALA A 248 -7.94 23.61 -1.13
N GLY A 249 -6.71 23.14 -1.37
CA GLY A 249 -5.59 23.33 -0.46
C GLY A 249 -5.62 22.43 0.78
N THR A 250 -6.64 21.58 0.94
CA THR A 250 -6.76 20.60 2.04
C THR A 250 -5.96 19.35 1.71
N THR A 251 -4.63 19.50 1.65
CA THR A 251 -3.70 18.49 1.14
C THR A 251 -3.18 17.51 2.20
N GLY A 252 -3.76 17.52 3.40
CA GLY A 252 -3.39 16.62 4.50
C GLY A 252 -2.81 17.35 5.70
N ARG A 253 -1.99 16.63 6.48
CA ARG A 253 -1.49 17.08 7.79
C ARG A 253 -0.71 18.40 7.72
N ALA A 254 0.13 18.58 6.70
CA ALA A 254 0.93 19.80 6.57
C ALA A 254 0.07 21.05 6.30
N ALA A 255 -1.10 20.87 5.68
CA ALA A 255 -2.08 21.93 5.46
C ALA A 255 -3.07 22.07 6.63
N GLY A 256 -2.94 21.26 7.68
CA GLY A 256 -3.88 21.21 8.81
C GLY A 256 -5.20 20.47 8.52
N ARG A 257 -5.46 20.09 7.27
CA ARG A 257 -6.70 19.40 6.89
C ARG A 257 -6.53 18.56 5.62
N GLY A 258 -7.14 17.38 5.61
CA GLY A 258 -7.25 16.46 4.46
C GLY A 258 -8.51 15.61 4.59
N TYR A 259 -8.37 14.28 4.69
CA TYR A 259 -9.46 13.40 5.14
C TYR A 259 -9.80 13.61 6.62
N TYR A 260 -8.82 14.08 7.41
CA TYR A 260 -9.01 14.48 8.79
C TYR A 260 -8.90 15.99 8.95
N ASP A 261 -9.62 16.54 9.93
CA ASP A 261 -9.37 17.88 10.44
C ASP A 261 -8.40 17.79 11.64
N TYR A 262 -7.17 18.26 11.45
CA TYR A 262 -6.12 18.16 12.47
C TYR A 262 -6.26 19.21 13.57
N ALA A 263 -7.21 20.16 13.45
CA ALA A 263 -7.57 21.07 14.54
C ALA A 263 -8.57 20.41 15.52
N GLU A 264 -9.43 19.50 15.05
CA GLU A 264 -10.44 18.82 15.87
C GLU A 264 -9.87 17.66 16.71
N GLY A 265 -8.78 17.05 16.27
CA GLY A 265 -8.13 15.99 17.03
C GLY A 265 -7.10 15.20 16.24
N LYS A 266 -6.56 14.16 16.89
CA LYS A 266 -5.63 13.23 16.25
C LYS A 266 -6.42 12.13 15.53
N PRO A 267 -6.06 11.73 14.29
CA PRO A 267 -6.70 10.63 13.57
C PRO A 267 -6.87 9.36 14.41
N LYS A 268 -5.83 8.98 15.15
CA LYS A 268 -5.86 7.81 16.06
C LYS A 268 -6.99 7.86 17.11
N ALA A 269 -7.36 9.03 17.61
CA ALA A 269 -8.45 9.16 18.58
C ALA A 269 -9.82 8.98 17.89
N ALA A 270 -10.00 9.56 16.70
CA ALA A 270 -11.21 9.38 15.90
C ALA A 270 -11.39 7.90 15.48
N GLN A 271 -10.30 7.23 15.09
CA GLN A 271 -10.29 5.80 14.78
C GLN A 271 -10.67 4.95 16.01
N ALA A 272 -10.13 5.25 17.19
CA ALA A 272 -10.47 4.53 18.41
C ALA A 272 -11.94 4.71 18.83
N ALA A 273 -12.52 5.89 18.58
CA ALA A 273 -13.91 6.19 18.93
C ALA A 273 -14.94 5.39 18.12
N VAL A 274 -14.58 4.88 16.94
CA VAL A 274 -15.48 4.07 16.10
C VAL A 274 -15.28 2.56 16.29
N VAL A 275 -14.29 2.14 17.07
CA VAL A 275 -14.04 0.73 17.38
C VAL A 275 -14.80 0.34 18.66
N ARG A 276 -15.65 -0.68 18.55
CA ARG A 276 -16.32 -1.32 19.68
C ARG A 276 -15.47 -2.47 20.22
N ALA A 277 -15.25 -2.49 21.53
CA ALA A 277 -14.70 -3.65 22.23
C ALA A 277 -15.78 -4.73 22.40
N PRO A 278 -15.44 -6.03 22.35
CA PRO A 278 -16.41 -7.08 22.61
C PRO A 278 -16.91 -7.02 24.06
N GLU A 279 -18.21 -7.26 24.26
CA GLU A 279 -18.81 -7.34 25.58
C GLU A 279 -18.77 -8.78 26.13
N PRO A 280 -18.61 -8.99 27.45
CA PRO A 280 -18.67 -10.31 28.03
C PRO A 280 -20.03 -10.97 27.79
N THR A 281 -20.02 -12.19 27.25
CA THR A 281 -21.24 -12.95 26.96
C THR A 281 -21.06 -14.43 27.25
N ALA A 282 -22.17 -15.12 27.53
CA ALA A 282 -22.24 -16.58 27.66
C ALA A 282 -22.70 -17.27 26.36
N LEU A 283 -23.04 -16.49 25.32
CA LEU A 283 -23.46 -17.01 24.02
C LEU A 283 -22.32 -17.77 23.36
N ARG A 284 -22.65 -18.90 22.72
CA ARG A 284 -21.70 -19.71 21.95
C ARG A 284 -22.02 -19.63 20.47
N VAL A 285 -20.98 -19.46 19.66
CA VAL A 285 -21.09 -19.47 18.19
C VAL A 285 -20.78 -20.86 17.65
N ARG A 286 -21.61 -21.30 16.71
CA ARG A 286 -21.31 -22.42 15.80
C ARG A 286 -21.20 -21.89 14.38
N ILE A 287 -20.14 -22.27 13.67
CA ILE A 287 -19.94 -21.92 12.27
C ILE A 287 -20.43 -23.02 11.32
N THR A 288 -21.00 -22.63 10.19
CA THR A 288 -21.42 -23.52 9.11
C THR A 288 -21.27 -22.81 7.76
N GLY A 289 -21.57 -23.52 6.66
CA GLY A 289 -21.48 -23.01 5.30
C GLY A 289 -20.17 -23.35 4.59
N PRO A 290 -20.05 -23.01 3.29
CA PRO A 290 -18.93 -23.42 2.44
C PRO A 290 -17.55 -22.97 2.95
N GLY A 291 -17.49 -21.83 3.64
CA GLY A 291 -16.24 -21.27 4.17
C GLY A 291 -15.92 -21.66 5.62
N ALA A 292 -16.73 -22.49 6.27
CA ALA A 292 -16.62 -22.75 7.71
C ALA A 292 -15.22 -23.21 8.16
N ALA A 293 -14.56 -24.06 7.37
CA ALA A 293 -13.24 -24.62 7.69
C ALA A 293 -12.10 -23.57 7.67
N GLN A 294 -12.33 -22.36 7.17
CA GLN A 294 -11.31 -21.30 7.13
C GLN A 294 -11.12 -20.61 8.50
N LEU A 295 -12.13 -20.69 9.37
CA LEU A 295 -12.07 -20.12 10.71
C LEU A 295 -11.94 -21.21 11.77
N PRO A 296 -11.11 -21.00 12.80
CA PRO A 296 -10.96 -21.93 13.93
C PRO A 296 -12.15 -21.79 14.92
N LEU A 297 -13.38 -21.95 14.44
CA LEU A 297 -14.61 -21.90 15.24
C LEU A 297 -15.32 -23.27 15.26
N PRO A 298 -16.10 -23.60 16.31
CA PRO A 298 -16.79 -24.90 16.40
C PRO A 298 -17.79 -25.11 15.25
N THR A 299 -17.73 -26.26 14.58
CA THR A 299 -18.64 -26.60 13.47
C THR A 299 -19.82 -27.47 13.91
N ASP A 300 -19.69 -28.13 15.06
CA ASP A 300 -20.62 -29.06 15.68
C ASP A 300 -21.20 -28.53 17.02
N GLY A 301 -22.21 -29.23 17.54
CA GLY A 301 -22.92 -28.87 18.79
C GLY A 301 -24.09 -27.89 18.61
N ASP A 302 -24.74 -27.56 19.73
CA ASP A 302 -25.79 -26.52 19.79
C ASP A 302 -25.13 -25.16 20.06
N GLY A 303 -25.13 -24.28 19.06
CA GLY A 303 -24.69 -22.89 19.17
C GLY A 303 -25.87 -21.95 19.36
N ASP A 304 -25.76 -21.01 20.29
CA ASP A 304 -26.78 -19.98 20.52
C ASP A 304 -26.88 -19.01 19.34
N VAL A 305 -25.77 -18.84 18.60
CA VAL A 305 -25.68 -18.08 17.35
C VAL A 305 -25.03 -18.94 16.27
N VAL A 306 -25.66 -19.01 15.10
CA VAL A 306 -25.14 -19.72 13.93
C VAL A 306 -24.51 -18.72 12.96
N LEU A 307 -23.19 -18.83 12.77
CA LEU A 307 -22.45 -18.06 11.78
C LEU A 307 -22.41 -18.84 10.45
N TYR A 308 -23.10 -18.34 9.42
CA TYR A 308 -23.04 -18.91 8.07
C TYR A 308 -21.95 -18.20 7.25
N ARG A 309 -20.81 -18.88 7.05
CA ARG A 309 -19.66 -18.32 6.33
C ARG A 309 -19.66 -18.71 4.86
N THR A 310 -19.64 -17.71 3.99
CA THR A 310 -19.63 -17.90 2.53
C THR A 310 -18.97 -16.74 1.79
N SER A 311 -18.32 -17.03 0.66
CA SER A 311 -17.77 -16.02 -0.26
C SER A 311 -18.76 -15.65 -1.38
N SER A 312 -19.97 -16.20 -1.38
CA SER A 312 -21.00 -15.98 -2.39
C SER A 312 -22.33 -15.55 -1.78
N CYS A 313 -23.27 -15.16 -2.64
CA CYS A 313 -24.68 -15.00 -2.31
C CYS A 313 -25.52 -15.64 -3.43
N THR A 314 -25.59 -16.97 -3.43
CA THR A 314 -26.42 -17.73 -4.38
C THR A 314 -27.82 -18.00 -3.82
N ASP A 315 -28.78 -18.35 -4.67
CA ASP A 315 -30.11 -18.79 -4.21
C ASP A 315 -30.05 -19.94 -3.20
N ALA A 316 -29.06 -20.84 -3.36
CA ALA A 316 -28.81 -21.92 -2.43
C ALA A 316 -28.32 -21.41 -1.05
N ASP A 317 -27.39 -20.44 -1.04
CA ASP A 317 -26.94 -19.79 0.19
C ASP A 317 -28.11 -19.12 0.92
N VAL A 318 -28.91 -18.34 0.19
CA VAL A 318 -30.08 -17.62 0.73
C VAL A 318 -31.10 -18.61 1.31
N ALA A 319 -31.37 -19.72 0.61
CA ALA A 319 -32.28 -20.76 1.09
C ALA A 319 -31.79 -21.41 2.39
N VAL A 320 -30.48 -21.70 2.50
CA VAL A 320 -29.89 -22.26 3.72
C VAL A 320 -29.97 -21.28 4.88
N VAL A 321 -29.57 -20.02 4.67
CA VAL A 321 -29.64 -18.97 5.70
C VAL A 321 -31.08 -18.76 6.16
N THR A 322 -32.03 -18.71 5.23
CA THR A 322 -33.47 -18.58 5.53
C THR A 322 -33.98 -19.76 6.36
N ALA A 323 -33.56 -20.99 6.06
CA ALA A 323 -33.94 -22.16 6.83
C ALA A 323 -33.36 -22.14 8.25
N LEU A 324 -32.09 -21.76 8.40
CA LEU A 324 -31.44 -21.62 9.70
C LEU A 324 -32.12 -20.55 10.56
N ALA A 325 -32.51 -19.42 9.96
CA ALA A 325 -33.11 -18.28 10.66
C ALA A 325 -34.47 -18.60 11.30
N ARG A 326 -35.15 -19.67 10.84
CA ARG A 326 -36.42 -20.13 11.45
C ARG A 326 -36.24 -20.75 12.84
N HIS A 327 -35.02 -21.14 13.20
CA HIS A 327 -34.75 -21.95 14.38
C HIS A 327 -33.75 -21.34 15.36
N GLY A 328 -33.22 -20.13 15.08
CA GLY A 328 -32.26 -19.49 15.97
C GLY A 328 -31.70 -18.18 15.43
N ARG A 329 -30.73 -17.62 16.15
CA ARG A 329 -30.00 -16.40 15.74
C ARG A 329 -29.00 -16.78 14.66
N VAL A 330 -29.13 -16.18 13.48
CA VAL A 330 -28.24 -16.44 12.35
C VAL A 330 -27.53 -15.16 11.96
N VAL A 331 -26.25 -15.30 11.63
CA VAL A 331 -25.42 -14.23 11.12
C VAL A 331 -24.69 -14.71 9.88
N VAL A 332 -24.75 -13.96 8.80
CA VAL A 332 -23.93 -14.20 7.61
C VAL A 332 -22.54 -13.60 7.85
N ASP A 333 -21.48 -14.40 7.66
CA ASP A 333 -20.09 -13.95 7.55
C ASP A 333 -19.68 -13.93 6.07
N SER A 334 -19.77 -12.76 5.45
CA SER A 334 -19.48 -12.55 4.04
C SER A 334 -19.21 -11.09 3.73
N SER A 335 -18.43 -10.80 2.69
CA SER A 335 -18.31 -9.47 2.10
C SER A 335 -19.02 -9.34 0.74
N HIS A 336 -19.73 -10.39 0.31
CA HIS A 336 -20.37 -10.42 -1.00
C HIS A 336 -21.54 -9.44 -1.11
N GLY A 337 -21.53 -8.56 -2.12
CA GLY A 337 -22.51 -7.47 -2.28
C GLY A 337 -23.96 -7.94 -2.47
N GLY A 338 -24.18 -9.13 -3.03
CA GLY A 338 -25.54 -9.69 -3.19
C GLY A 338 -26.34 -9.79 -1.89
N TRP A 339 -25.68 -9.84 -0.72
CA TRP A 339 -26.38 -9.84 0.56
C TRP A 339 -27.10 -8.53 0.86
N VAL A 340 -26.72 -7.41 0.24
CA VAL A 340 -27.44 -6.13 0.39
C VAL A 340 -28.93 -6.28 0.05
N SER A 341 -29.26 -7.05 -0.98
CA SER A 341 -30.65 -7.25 -1.43
C SER A 341 -31.25 -8.60 -1.02
N ALA A 342 -30.41 -9.59 -0.71
CA ALA A 342 -30.86 -10.96 -0.47
C ALA A 342 -30.85 -11.40 1.01
N LEU A 343 -30.35 -10.57 1.94
CA LEU A 343 -30.30 -10.91 3.36
C LEU A 343 -31.72 -11.14 3.91
N PRO A 344 -32.04 -12.32 4.47
CA PRO A 344 -33.36 -12.55 5.05
C PRO A 344 -33.61 -11.65 6.26
N TRP A 345 -34.89 -11.41 6.53
CA TRP A 345 -35.31 -10.66 7.72
C TRP A 345 -34.80 -11.32 9.02
N ASP A 346 -34.42 -10.50 10.00
CA ASP A 346 -33.85 -10.90 11.31
C ASP A 346 -32.50 -11.64 11.27
N VAL A 347 -31.80 -11.62 10.13
CA VAL A 347 -30.43 -12.14 10.02
C VAL A 347 -29.42 -11.01 10.22
N GLY A 348 -28.39 -11.27 11.03
CA GLY A 348 -27.26 -10.35 11.19
C GLY A 348 -26.25 -10.50 10.05
N TRP A 349 -25.43 -9.48 9.82
CA TRP A 349 -24.40 -9.54 8.80
C TRP A 349 -23.08 -8.97 9.33
N VAL A 350 -22.05 -9.80 9.27
CA VAL A 350 -20.69 -9.45 9.64
C VAL A 350 -19.70 -9.87 8.57
N ARG A 351 -18.46 -9.42 8.74
CA ARG A 351 -17.30 -10.03 8.12
C ARG A 351 -16.21 -10.22 9.16
N LEU A 352 -15.84 -11.47 9.42
CA LEU A 352 -14.79 -11.82 10.38
C LEU A 352 -13.42 -11.92 9.72
N HIS A 353 -12.46 -11.20 10.29
CA HIS A 353 -11.06 -11.16 9.88
C HIS A 353 -10.18 -11.78 10.96
N ARG A 354 -9.34 -12.75 10.57
CA ARG A 354 -8.35 -13.33 11.49
C ARG A 354 -7.21 -12.35 11.69
N THR A 355 -6.85 -12.13 12.94
CA THR A 355 -5.69 -11.32 13.34
C THR A 355 -4.69 -12.19 14.08
N ALA A 356 -3.53 -11.63 14.44
CA ALA A 356 -2.52 -12.38 15.22
C ALA A 356 -3.03 -12.81 16.60
N ASP A 357 -3.91 -12.00 17.21
CA ASP A 357 -4.37 -12.16 18.60
C ASP A 357 -5.85 -12.59 18.70
N GLY A 358 -6.49 -12.93 17.58
CA GLY A 358 -7.89 -13.36 17.55
C GLY A 358 -8.62 -12.92 16.30
N PHE A 359 -9.67 -12.12 16.48
CA PHE A 359 -10.54 -11.65 15.40
C PHE A 359 -10.78 -10.15 15.46
N PHE A 360 -11.01 -9.58 14.29
CA PHE A 360 -11.61 -8.27 14.12
C PHE A 360 -12.82 -8.40 13.20
N ALA A 361 -13.89 -7.65 13.45
CA ALA A 361 -15.13 -7.77 12.70
C ALA A 361 -15.57 -6.45 12.07
N GLU A 362 -16.03 -6.52 10.83
CA GLU A 362 -16.92 -5.49 10.28
C GLU A 362 -18.34 -5.92 10.60
N VAL A 363 -19.12 -5.07 11.26
CA VAL A 363 -20.55 -5.29 11.53
C VAL A 363 -21.33 -4.39 10.59
N VAL A 364 -22.16 -5.00 9.74
CA VAL A 364 -22.97 -4.25 8.80
C VAL A 364 -24.18 -3.68 9.54
N ALA A 365 -24.30 -2.35 9.53
CA ALA A 365 -25.44 -1.63 10.07
C ALA A 365 -26.24 -1.02 8.92
N ASP A 366 -27.42 -1.58 8.65
CA ASP A 366 -28.35 -1.11 7.63
C ASP A 366 -29.80 -1.34 8.08
N GLU A 367 -30.80 -0.75 7.42
CA GLU A 367 -32.22 -0.86 7.78
C GLU A 367 -32.72 -2.32 7.77
N VAL A 368 -32.14 -3.16 6.89
CA VAL A 368 -32.49 -4.58 6.72
C VAL A 368 -31.69 -5.48 7.67
N ALA A 369 -30.38 -5.23 7.81
CA ALA A 369 -29.50 -6.04 8.65
C ALA A 369 -29.73 -5.73 10.14
N LYS A 370 -30.22 -6.71 10.91
CA LYS A 370 -30.38 -6.51 12.35
C LYS A 370 -29.01 -6.48 13.03
N ILE A 371 -28.73 -5.38 13.72
CA ILE A 371 -27.45 -5.17 14.41
C ILE A 371 -27.27 -6.12 15.62
N ALA A 372 -28.36 -6.49 16.30
CA ALA A 372 -28.28 -7.26 17.53
C ALA A 372 -27.72 -8.68 17.33
N PRO A 373 -28.20 -9.51 16.38
CA PRO A 373 -27.57 -10.81 16.09
C PRO A 373 -26.09 -10.68 15.70
N ALA A 374 -25.73 -9.63 14.95
CA ALA A 374 -24.35 -9.38 14.56
C ALA A 374 -23.45 -9.08 15.76
N HIS A 375 -23.89 -8.24 16.70
CA HIS A 375 -23.17 -7.99 17.95
C HIS A 375 -23.08 -9.23 18.83
N ASP A 376 -24.15 -10.01 18.95
CA ASP A 376 -24.14 -11.28 19.69
C ASP A 376 -23.05 -12.24 19.17
N ALA A 377 -22.92 -12.37 17.84
CA ALA A 377 -21.88 -13.19 17.23
C ALA A 377 -20.48 -12.65 17.49
N VAL A 378 -20.29 -11.34 17.34
CA VAL A 378 -19.00 -10.66 17.53
C VAL A 378 -18.53 -10.76 18.99
N ASP A 379 -19.44 -10.57 19.95
CA ASP A 379 -19.17 -10.68 21.38
C ASP A 379 -18.82 -12.14 21.76
N ALA A 380 -19.57 -13.11 21.23
CA ALA A 380 -19.32 -14.53 21.47
C ALA A 380 -17.99 -15.02 20.87
N VAL A 381 -17.54 -14.43 19.76
CA VAL A 381 -16.21 -14.68 19.17
C VAL A 381 -15.11 -13.89 19.91
N GLY A 382 -15.47 -12.87 20.67
CA GLY A 382 -14.51 -11.98 21.35
C GLY A 382 -13.78 -11.04 20.39
N ALA A 383 -14.45 -10.62 19.30
CA ALA A 383 -13.86 -9.75 18.29
C ALA A 383 -14.12 -8.27 18.60
N ALA A 384 -13.10 -7.42 18.48
CA ALA A 384 -13.34 -5.99 18.33
C ALA A 384 -13.98 -5.70 16.97
N SER A 385 -14.81 -4.67 16.88
CA SER A 385 -15.55 -4.39 15.64
C SER A 385 -15.70 -2.92 15.30
N VAL A 386 -16.03 -2.67 14.03
CA VAL A 386 -16.45 -1.37 13.52
C VAL A 386 -17.78 -1.54 12.79
N LEU A 387 -18.64 -0.51 12.88
CA LEU A 387 -19.85 -0.45 12.08
C LEU A 387 -19.51 0.01 10.68
N VAL A 388 -19.99 -0.72 9.67
CA VAL A 388 -19.81 -0.40 8.25
C VAL A 388 -21.16 -0.35 7.55
N LEU A 389 -21.18 0.35 6.42
CA LEU A 389 -22.34 0.37 5.52
C LEU A 389 -22.44 -0.95 4.75
N ALA A 390 -23.66 -1.32 4.37
CA ALA A 390 -23.95 -2.45 3.49
C ALA A 390 -23.49 -2.15 2.05
N LEU A 391 -22.19 -2.26 1.81
CA LEU A 391 -21.57 -2.02 0.51
C LEU A 391 -20.94 -3.31 -0.05
N PRO A 392 -20.97 -3.51 -1.38
CA PRO A 392 -20.26 -4.60 -2.03
C PRO A 392 -18.78 -4.63 -1.64
N GLY A 393 -18.31 -5.77 -1.11
CA GLY A 393 -16.95 -5.96 -0.62
C GLY A 393 -16.65 -5.39 0.76
N LEU A 394 -17.62 -4.72 1.40
CA LEU A 394 -17.45 -3.96 2.64
C LEU A 394 -16.21 -3.04 2.57
N VAL A 395 -15.43 -2.92 3.64
CA VAL A 395 -14.21 -2.12 3.66
C VAL A 395 -12.99 -3.01 3.43
N VAL A 396 -12.76 -3.99 4.31
CA VAL A 396 -11.45 -4.66 4.39
C VAL A 396 -11.17 -5.50 3.15
N ASP A 397 -12.09 -6.38 2.79
CA ASP A 397 -11.92 -7.28 1.64
C ASP A 397 -11.82 -6.49 0.33
N ARG A 398 -12.61 -5.43 0.18
CA ARG A 398 -12.53 -4.54 -0.99
C ARG A 398 -11.14 -3.93 -1.17
N LEU A 399 -10.52 -3.45 -0.08
CA LEU A 399 -9.17 -2.89 -0.10
C LEU A 399 -8.10 -3.98 -0.31
N ALA A 400 -8.20 -5.08 0.43
CA ALA A 400 -7.19 -6.14 0.40
C ALA A 400 -7.20 -6.89 -0.94
N HIS A 401 -8.38 -7.24 -1.47
CA HIS A 401 -8.49 -7.96 -2.74
C HIS A 401 -7.93 -7.16 -3.91
N THR A 402 -8.18 -5.85 -3.97
CA THR A 402 -7.65 -5.00 -5.05
C THR A 402 -6.12 -4.81 -4.94
N MET A 403 -5.59 -4.72 -3.72
CA MET A 403 -4.13 -4.72 -3.48
C MET A 403 -3.49 -6.05 -3.92
N VAL A 404 -4.09 -7.18 -3.55
CA VAL A 404 -3.64 -8.53 -3.93
C VAL A 404 -3.68 -8.70 -5.46
N ASN A 405 -4.74 -8.20 -6.10
CA ASN A 405 -4.90 -8.28 -7.54
C ASN A 405 -3.78 -7.54 -8.29
N GLU A 406 -3.39 -6.36 -7.79
CA GLU A 406 -2.30 -5.58 -8.36
C GLU A 406 -0.94 -6.23 -8.09
N ALA A 407 -0.72 -6.78 -6.90
CA ALA A 407 0.48 -7.57 -6.60
C ALA A 407 0.64 -8.77 -7.56
N LEU A 408 -0.44 -9.50 -7.83
CA LEU A 408 -0.43 -10.61 -8.80
C LEU A 408 -0.22 -10.12 -10.23
N THR A 409 -0.81 -8.99 -10.61
CA THR A 409 -0.59 -8.38 -11.94
C THR A 409 0.89 -8.03 -12.12
N LEU A 410 1.51 -7.42 -11.11
CA LEU A 410 2.92 -7.05 -11.11
C LEU A 410 3.84 -8.28 -11.27
N VAL A 411 3.54 -9.37 -10.54
CA VAL A 411 4.27 -10.65 -10.67
C VAL A 411 4.06 -11.29 -12.03
N GLU A 412 2.82 -11.29 -12.55
CA GLU A 412 2.47 -11.83 -13.86
C GLU A 412 3.19 -11.13 -15.01
N GLU A 413 3.39 -9.82 -14.90
CA GLU A 413 4.18 -9.02 -15.86
C GLU A 413 5.70 -9.24 -15.74
N GLY A 414 6.16 -9.95 -14.71
CA GLY A 414 7.59 -10.15 -14.44
C GLY A 414 8.28 -8.91 -13.90
N THR A 415 7.53 -7.95 -13.34
CA THR A 415 8.11 -6.71 -12.79
C THR A 415 8.92 -6.99 -11.53
N ALA A 416 8.47 -7.90 -10.65
CA ALA A 416 9.20 -8.35 -9.47
C ALA A 416 8.77 -9.77 -9.09
N THR A 417 9.56 -10.43 -8.24
CA THR A 417 9.20 -11.74 -7.71
C THR A 417 8.12 -11.62 -6.63
N ALA A 418 7.36 -12.70 -6.39
CA ALA A 418 6.37 -12.73 -5.31
C ALA A 418 6.98 -12.41 -3.92
N ASP A 419 8.20 -12.90 -3.67
CA ASP A 419 8.92 -12.66 -2.43
C ASP A 419 9.35 -11.20 -2.28
N ASP A 420 9.86 -10.59 -3.36
CA ASP A 420 10.22 -9.17 -3.37
C ASP A 420 8.99 -8.29 -3.16
N VAL A 421 7.84 -8.63 -3.76
CA VAL A 421 6.59 -7.90 -3.54
C VAL A 421 6.18 -7.97 -2.07
N ASN A 422 6.16 -9.15 -1.47
CA ASN A 422 5.84 -9.30 -0.05
C ASN A 422 6.81 -8.51 0.84
N LEU A 423 8.11 -8.64 0.59
CA LEU A 423 9.15 -7.97 1.35
C LEU A 423 9.05 -6.44 1.22
N ALA A 424 8.75 -5.94 0.03
CA ALA A 424 8.58 -4.52 -0.25
C ALA A 424 7.44 -3.93 0.61
N LEU A 425 6.28 -4.57 0.67
CA LEU A 425 5.16 -4.05 1.46
C LEU A 425 5.42 -4.21 2.98
N ARG A 426 6.05 -5.31 3.41
CA ARG A 426 6.42 -5.50 4.82
C ARG A 426 7.42 -4.46 5.31
N LEU A 427 8.40 -4.07 4.51
CA LEU A 427 9.47 -3.15 4.93
C LEU A 427 9.21 -1.69 4.54
N GLY A 428 8.63 -1.43 3.38
CA GLY A 428 8.32 -0.10 2.87
C GLY A 428 7.06 0.50 3.49
N MET A 429 6.05 -0.33 3.76
CA MET A 429 4.79 0.11 4.34
C MET A 429 4.58 -0.32 5.80
N ASN A 430 5.48 -1.14 6.35
CA ASN A 430 5.32 -1.77 7.66
C ASN A 430 4.01 -2.58 7.77
N HIS A 431 3.58 -3.20 6.66
CA HIS A 431 2.47 -4.15 6.72
C HIS A 431 2.92 -5.39 7.53
N PRO A 432 2.04 -5.99 8.35
CA PRO A 432 2.38 -7.18 9.12
C PRO A 432 2.59 -8.41 8.21
N ALA A 433 1.90 -8.46 7.07
CA ALA A 433 2.04 -9.47 6.03
C ALA A 433 2.11 -8.81 4.65
N GLY A 434 2.79 -9.46 3.71
CA GLY A 434 2.78 -9.10 2.31
C GLY A 434 1.43 -9.43 1.64
N PRO A 435 1.09 -8.79 0.50
CA PRO A 435 -0.18 -9.02 -0.18
C PRO A 435 -0.37 -10.47 -0.63
N LEU A 436 0.69 -11.18 -1.03
CA LEU A 436 0.57 -12.58 -1.46
C LEU A 436 0.57 -13.55 -0.28
N GLU A 437 1.09 -13.14 0.88
CA GLU A 437 0.89 -13.85 2.15
C GLU A 437 -0.58 -13.74 2.60
N TYR A 438 -1.21 -12.56 2.43
CA TYR A 438 -2.65 -12.38 2.67
C TYR A 438 -3.48 -13.26 1.72
N LEU A 439 -3.14 -13.31 0.43
CA LEU A 439 -3.77 -14.21 -0.54
C LEU A 439 -3.70 -15.68 -0.10
N ALA A 440 -2.58 -16.12 0.45
CA ALA A 440 -2.42 -17.49 0.94
C ALA A 440 -3.32 -17.78 2.16
N GLN A 441 -3.62 -16.77 2.99
CA GLN A 441 -4.51 -16.89 4.14
C GLN A 441 -5.99 -16.86 3.74
N ALA A 442 -6.39 -15.93 2.85
CA ALA A 442 -7.77 -15.81 2.37
C ALA A 442 -8.15 -16.94 1.40
N GLY A 443 -7.21 -17.34 0.55
CA GLY A 443 -7.42 -18.30 -0.53
C GLY A 443 -7.80 -17.63 -1.84
N ALA A 444 -7.20 -18.08 -2.94
CA ALA A 444 -7.38 -17.47 -4.27
C ALA A 444 -8.83 -17.50 -4.77
N ALA A 445 -9.60 -18.53 -4.43
CA ALA A 445 -11.01 -18.62 -4.80
C ALA A 445 -11.87 -17.51 -4.15
N GLU A 446 -11.59 -17.16 -2.90
CA GLU A 446 -12.30 -16.12 -2.17
C GLU A 446 -12.00 -14.74 -2.73
N VAL A 447 -10.71 -14.44 -2.95
CA VAL A 447 -10.28 -13.18 -3.57
C VAL A 447 -10.86 -13.03 -4.98
N LEU A 448 -10.85 -14.10 -5.77
CA LEU A 448 -11.43 -14.10 -7.11
C LEU A 448 -12.95 -13.85 -7.08
N ALA A 449 -13.67 -14.52 -6.17
CA ALA A 449 -15.11 -14.34 -6.01
C ALA A 449 -15.43 -12.89 -5.60
N GLY A 450 -14.68 -12.33 -4.65
CA GLY A 450 -14.83 -10.93 -4.23
C GLY A 450 -14.61 -9.94 -5.37
N LEU A 451 -13.54 -10.10 -6.15
CA LEU A 451 -13.27 -9.22 -7.29
C LEU A 451 -14.31 -9.35 -8.41
N ARG A 452 -14.79 -10.56 -8.70
CA ARG A 452 -15.86 -10.77 -9.67
C ARG A 452 -17.17 -10.14 -9.20
N GLY A 453 -17.53 -10.31 -7.93
CA GLY A 453 -18.72 -9.66 -7.37
C GLY A 453 -18.64 -8.14 -7.45
N LEU A 454 -17.48 -7.55 -7.15
CA LEU A 454 -17.27 -6.10 -7.33
C LEU A 454 -17.34 -5.66 -8.80
N LEU A 455 -16.81 -6.47 -9.72
CA LEU A 455 -16.88 -6.19 -11.15
C LEU A 455 -18.31 -6.27 -11.68
N ASP A 456 -19.07 -7.29 -11.28
CA ASP A 456 -20.45 -7.50 -11.71
C ASP A 456 -21.35 -6.36 -11.20
N GLU A 457 -21.12 -5.90 -9.97
CA GLU A 457 -21.90 -4.85 -9.33
C GLU A 457 -21.59 -3.44 -9.86
N PHE A 458 -20.30 -3.09 -9.99
CA PHE A 458 -19.90 -1.74 -10.38
C PHE A 458 -19.62 -1.58 -11.87
N GLY A 459 -19.39 -2.67 -12.61
CA GLY A 459 -18.94 -2.63 -14.00
C GLY A 459 -17.56 -1.96 -14.21
N ASP A 460 -16.85 -1.65 -13.12
CA ASP A 460 -15.60 -0.91 -13.19
C ASP A 460 -14.43 -1.86 -13.49
N PRO A 461 -13.63 -1.60 -14.55
CA PRO A 461 -12.49 -2.45 -14.90
C PRO A 461 -11.45 -2.58 -13.78
N ARG A 462 -11.45 -1.70 -12.76
CA ARG A 462 -10.60 -1.80 -11.54
C ARG A 462 -10.68 -3.14 -10.84
N TYR A 463 -11.84 -3.78 -10.92
CA TYR A 463 -12.08 -5.06 -10.26
C TYR A 463 -11.78 -6.25 -11.17
N ARG A 464 -11.31 -6.04 -12.42
CA ARG A 464 -10.92 -7.12 -13.33
C ARG A 464 -9.82 -7.98 -12.69
N PRO A 465 -10.06 -9.28 -12.45
CA PRO A 465 -9.05 -10.16 -11.88
C PRO A 465 -7.82 -10.34 -12.79
N ALA A 466 -6.64 -10.37 -12.19
CA ALA A 466 -5.40 -10.79 -12.84
C ALA A 466 -5.52 -12.23 -13.33
N GLN A 467 -4.86 -12.58 -14.44
CA GLN A 467 -4.98 -13.93 -14.99
C GLN A 467 -4.28 -14.95 -14.09
N LEU A 468 -3.19 -14.56 -13.44
CA LEU A 468 -2.53 -15.37 -12.42
C LEU A 468 -3.48 -15.71 -11.25
N LEU A 469 -4.33 -14.78 -10.80
CA LEU A 469 -5.33 -15.07 -9.77
C LEU A 469 -6.35 -16.12 -10.24
N VAL A 470 -6.85 -15.96 -11.47
CA VAL A 470 -7.81 -16.90 -12.08
C VAL A 470 -7.23 -18.31 -12.14
N ARG A 471 -5.96 -18.43 -12.55
CA ARG A 471 -5.25 -19.73 -12.59
C ARG A 471 -5.08 -20.34 -11.20
N GLN A 472 -4.64 -19.54 -10.22
CA GLN A 472 -4.46 -20.00 -8.85
C GLN A 472 -5.78 -20.47 -8.21
N ALA A 473 -6.88 -19.75 -8.43
CA ALA A 473 -8.20 -20.15 -7.96
C ALA A 473 -8.69 -21.46 -8.60
N ALA A 474 -8.30 -21.75 -9.84
CA ALA A 474 -8.58 -23.02 -10.52
C ALA A 474 -7.65 -24.18 -10.09
N GLY A 475 -6.75 -23.96 -9.12
CA GLY A 475 -5.79 -24.96 -8.65
C GLY A 475 -4.51 -25.05 -9.49
N SER A 476 -4.32 -24.17 -10.48
CA SER A 476 -3.05 -24.08 -11.22
C SER A 476 -2.03 -23.30 -10.39
N ARG A 477 -0.89 -23.93 -10.08
CA ARG A 477 0.26 -23.27 -9.43
C ARG A 477 1.21 -22.56 -10.41
N ARG A 478 0.90 -22.57 -11.71
CA ARG A 478 1.66 -21.88 -12.75
C ARG A 478 0.95 -20.62 -13.22
#